data_AF-A0A0B6YXZ9-F1
#
_entry.id   AF-A0A0B6YXZ9-F1
#
_cell.length_a   1.000
_cell.length_b   1.000
_cell.length_c   1.000
_cell.angle_alpha   90.00
_cell.angle_beta   90.00
_cell.angle_gamma   90.00
#
_symmetry.space_group_name_H-M   'P 1'
#
loop_
_entity.id
_entity.type
_entity.pdbx_description
1 polymer ?
#
loop_
_entity_poly.entity_id
_entity_poly.type
_entity_poly.pdbx_seq_one_letter_code
_entity_poly.pdbx_strand_id
1 'polypeptide(L)'
;KVCALQSIEWPRAMKFPVCVRETHVVVKSNICRKPPIPGKCKARFMRWYFNVHMGACSWFTYSGCGGNQNKFRTAEACERRCMDADKDNSQELTLRRHRNKIENSSRFESVFDVHDK
;
A
#
# COMPACT_ATOMS: atom_id res chain seq x y z
N LYS A 1 -6.39 -2.32 16.00
CA LYS A 1 -7.66 -1.67 15.57
C LYS A 1 -7.70 -0.33 16.26
N VAL A 2 -7.39 0.76 15.57
CA VAL A 2 -7.43 2.09 16.18
C VAL A 2 -8.78 2.71 15.85
N CYS A 3 -9.54 3.07 16.88
CA CYS A 3 -10.74 3.87 16.76
C CYS A 3 -10.31 5.33 16.93
N ALA A 4 -10.19 6.09 15.83
CA ALA A 4 -9.91 7.52 15.91
C ALA A 4 -11.23 8.29 16.06
N LEU A 5 -11.35 9.07 17.13
CA LEU A 5 -12.43 10.03 17.32
C LEU A 5 -12.01 11.34 16.65
N GLN A 6 -12.69 11.74 15.57
CA GLN A 6 -12.61 13.11 15.07
C GLN A 6 -13.84 13.91 15.55
N SER A 7 -13.57 14.93 16.35
CA SER A 7 -14.53 15.90 16.84
C SER A 7 -14.87 16.87 15.71
N ILE A 8 -16.12 16.89 15.24
CA ILE A 8 -16.63 17.99 14.41
C ILE A 8 -17.92 18.48 15.05
N GLU A 9 -17.98 19.79 15.36
CA GLU A 9 -19.04 20.44 16.12
C GLU A 9 -20.35 20.64 15.30
N TRP A 10 -21.48 20.24 15.91
CA TRP A 10 -22.89 20.66 15.70
C TRP A 10 -23.64 20.35 14.38
N PRO A 11 -24.98 20.10 14.38
CA PRO A 11 -25.94 19.95 15.50
C PRO A 11 -26.63 18.56 15.55
N ARG A 12 -26.68 17.93 16.73
CA ARG A 12 -27.35 16.65 17.05
C ARG A 12 -26.59 15.38 16.64
N ALA A 13 -25.88 14.85 17.64
CA ALA A 13 -25.02 13.68 17.61
C ALA A 13 -25.79 12.39 17.28
N MET A 14 -25.55 11.85 16.07
CA MET A 14 -25.74 10.43 15.80
C MET A 14 -24.36 9.77 15.83
N LYS A 15 -23.98 9.26 17.01
CA LYS A 15 -22.72 8.54 17.21
C LYS A 15 -22.88 7.13 16.63
N PHE A 16 -22.53 6.96 15.36
CA PHE A 16 -22.32 5.63 14.80
C PHE A 16 -20.85 5.25 14.99
N PRO A 17 -20.52 4.08 15.58
CA PRO A 17 -19.17 3.56 15.51
C PRO A 17 -18.87 3.20 14.05
N VAL A 18 -18.25 4.11 13.31
CA VAL A 18 -17.69 3.76 12.00
C VAL A 18 -16.38 3.03 12.28
N CYS A 19 -16.42 1.70 12.18
CA CYS A 19 -15.23 0.87 12.10
C CYS A 19 -14.54 1.14 10.75
N VAL A 20 -13.79 2.23 10.64
CA VAL A 20 -12.86 2.40 9.52
C VAL A 20 -11.76 1.36 9.72
N ARG A 21 -11.59 0.45 8.77
CA ARG A 21 -10.32 -0.29 8.70
C ARG A 21 -9.26 0.77 8.44
N GLU A 22 -8.37 1.00 9.39
CA GLU A 22 -7.02 1.50 9.08
C GLU A 22 -6.33 0.43 8.24
N THR A 23 -6.78 0.26 6.99
CA THR A 23 -5.91 -0.25 5.96
C THR A 23 -4.93 0.89 5.73
N HIS A 24 -3.80 0.85 6.43
CA HIS A 24 -2.60 1.45 5.86
C HIS A 24 -2.35 0.69 4.57
N VAL A 25 -3.00 1.11 3.48
CA VAL A 25 -2.69 0.58 2.16
C VAL A 25 -1.29 1.06 1.90
N VAL A 26 -0.31 0.19 2.13
CA VAL A 26 1.10 0.50 1.90
C VAL A 26 1.29 0.56 0.40
N VAL A 27 1.03 1.74 -0.18
CA VAL A 27 1.18 1.96 -1.61
C VAL A 27 2.67 1.90 -1.94
N LYS A 28 3.18 0.74 -2.31
CA LYS A 28 4.62 0.54 -2.60
C LYS A 28 5.08 1.28 -3.86
N SER A 29 4.15 1.51 -4.80
CA SER A 29 4.43 2.12 -6.09
C SER A 29 4.38 3.65 -6.04
N ASN A 30 5.49 4.30 -6.41
CA ASN A 30 5.56 5.76 -6.58
C ASN A 30 4.59 6.30 -7.65
N ILE A 31 4.17 5.47 -8.61
CA ILE A 31 3.17 5.84 -9.61
C ILE A 31 1.80 6.01 -8.95
N CYS A 32 1.42 5.06 -8.11
CA CYS A 32 0.09 5.00 -7.49
C CYS A 32 -0.14 6.10 -6.43
N ARG A 33 0.93 6.76 -5.98
CA ARG A 33 0.86 7.90 -5.05
C ARG A 33 0.66 9.24 -5.73
N LYS A 34 0.78 9.32 -7.06
CA LYS A 34 0.63 10.58 -7.80
C LYS A 34 -0.84 10.96 -7.93
N PRO A 35 -1.19 12.26 -7.90
CA PRO A 35 -2.56 12.70 -8.12
C PRO A 35 -3.01 12.43 -9.57
N PRO A 36 -4.31 12.27 -9.85
CA PRO A 36 -4.80 12.22 -11.23
C PRO A 36 -4.59 13.57 -11.91
N ILE A 37 -4.11 13.56 -13.16
CA ILE A 37 -3.91 14.79 -13.94
C ILE A 37 -4.75 14.70 -15.22
N PRO A 38 -5.81 15.52 -15.37
CA PRO A 38 -6.64 15.56 -16.57
C PRO A 38 -5.83 15.87 -17.83
N GLY A 39 -4.84 16.76 -17.75
CA GLY A 39 -4.06 17.23 -18.90
C GLY A 39 -4.68 18.47 -19.54
N LYS A 40 -4.09 18.93 -20.66
CA LYS A 40 -4.41 20.23 -21.29
C LYS A 40 -5.19 20.13 -22.61
N CYS A 41 -5.48 18.91 -23.08
CA CYS A 41 -6.21 18.70 -24.33
C CYS A 41 -7.73 18.85 -24.12
N LYS A 42 -8.53 18.61 -25.17
CA LYS A 42 -9.99 18.80 -25.14
C LYS A 42 -10.82 17.52 -25.32
N ALA A 43 -10.18 16.36 -25.44
CA ALA A 43 -10.90 15.08 -25.51
C ALA A 43 -11.41 14.68 -24.11
N ARG A 44 -12.34 13.73 -24.04
CA ARG A 44 -12.85 13.20 -22.76
C ARG A 44 -12.74 11.68 -22.76
N PHE A 45 -11.74 11.16 -22.06
CA PHE A 45 -11.56 9.73 -21.87
C PHE A 45 -11.76 9.37 -20.41
N MET A 46 -12.64 8.41 -20.13
CA MET A 46 -12.74 7.82 -18.80
C MET A 46 -11.49 6.97 -18.54
N ARG A 47 -10.80 7.25 -17.44
CA ARG A 47 -9.61 6.51 -16.99
C ARG A 47 -9.69 6.25 -15.50
N TRP A 48 -8.95 5.25 -15.05
CA TRP A 48 -8.86 4.87 -13.64
C TRP A 48 -7.56 5.39 -13.03
N TYR A 49 -7.59 5.80 -11.78
CA TYR A 49 -6.42 6.18 -10.99
C TYR A 49 -6.56 5.61 -9.59
N PHE A 50 -5.43 5.41 -8.91
CA PHE A 50 -5.44 4.99 -7.52
C PHE A 50 -5.58 6.19 -6.60
N ASN A 51 -6.63 6.20 -5.78
CA ASN A 51 -6.85 7.19 -4.75
C ASN A 51 -6.28 6.70 -3.42
N VAL A 52 -5.16 7.28 -3.00
CA VAL A 52 -4.46 6.93 -1.76
C VAL A 52 -5.25 7.22 -0.50
N HIS A 53 -6.16 8.20 -0.53
CA HIS A 53 -6.99 8.56 0.62
C HIS A 53 -8.11 7.54 0.85
N MET A 54 -8.65 7.00 -0.24
CA MET A 54 -9.65 5.93 -0.19
C MET A 54 -9.03 4.53 -0.13
N GLY A 55 -7.73 4.41 -0.40
CA GLY A 55 -7.08 3.12 -0.61
C GLY A 55 -7.67 2.34 -1.81
N ALA A 56 -8.30 3.04 -2.76
CA ALA A 56 -9.15 2.45 -3.78
C ALA A 56 -8.91 3.03 -5.18
N CYS A 57 -9.18 2.25 -6.23
CA CYS A 57 -9.18 2.76 -7.59
C CYS A 57 -10.49 3.51 -7.88
N SER A 58 -10.37 4.69 -8.47
CA SER A 58 -11.50 5.55 -8.83
C SER A 58 -11.33 6.05 -10.27
N TRP A 59 -12.41 6.49 -10.90
CA TRP A 59 -12.35 7.01 -12.26
C TRP A 59 -12.15 8.53 -12.28
N PHE A 60 -11.57 9.04 -13.37
CA PHE A 60 -11.46 10.46 -13.67
C PHE A 60 -11.51 10.70 -15.18
N THR A 61 -11.79 11.94 -15.58
CA THR A 61 -11.77 12.35 -16.99
C THR A 61 -10.38 12.80 -17.41
N TYR A 62 -9.80 12.12 -18.41
CA TYR A 62 -8.53 12.47 -19.03
C TYR A 62 -8.74 13.17 -20.36
N SER A 63 -8.01 14.27 -20.55
CA SER A 63 -8.13 15.19 -21.68
C SER A 63 -7.58 14.67 -23.01
N GLY A 64 -6.84 13.56 -22.99
CA GLY A 64 -6.20 12.95 -24.16
C GLY A 64 -4.68 13.14 -24.26
N CYS A 65 -4.11 14.16 -23.62
CA CYS A 65 -2.66 14.37 -23.62
C CYS A 65 -2.09 14.74 -22.24
N GLY A 66 -0.80 14.47 -22.04
CA GLY A 66 -0.06 14.77 -20.83
C GLY A 66 -0.47 13.94 -19.61
N GLY A 67 -0.47 14.58 -18.45
CA GLY A 67 -0.71 13.95 -17.16
C GLY A 67 0.43 13.03 -16.72
N ASN A 68 0.12 12.04 -15.87
CA ASN A 68 1.10 11.11 -15.34
C ASN A 68 0.67 9.64 -15.52
N GLN A 69 1.44 8.74 -14.92
CA GLN A 69 1.28 7.29 -15.00
C GLN A 69 0.21 6.71 -14.06
N ASN A 70 -0.34 7.48 -13.11
CA ASN A 70 -1.50 7.04 -12.31
C ASN A 70 -2.78 7.18 -13.15
N LYS A 71 -2.82 6.46 -14.27
CA LYS A 71 -3.86 6.55 -15.30
C LYS A 71 -3.95 5.23 -16.06
N PHE A 72 -4.98 4.46 -15.77
CA PHE A 72 -5.22 3.12 -16.30
C PHE A 72 -6.49 3.09 -17.16
N ARG A 73 -6.59 2.12 -18.07
CA ARG A 73 -7.77 1.96 -18.95
C ARG A 73 -8.93 1.26 -18.25
N THR A 74 -8.65 0.38 -17.29
CA THR A 74 -9.66 -0.41 -16.57
C THR A 74 -9.38 -0.39 -15.07
N ALA A 75 -10.40 -0.72 -14.27
CA ALA A 75 -10.29 -0.80 -12.81
C ALA A 75 -9.28 -1.86 -12.41
N GLU A 76 -9.36 -3.06 -13.01
CA GLU A 76 -8.51 -4.21 -12.68
C GLU A 76 -7.04 -3.90 -12.96
N ALA A 77 -6.73 -3.11 -14.00
CA ALA A 77 -5.37 -2.69 -14.29
C ALA A 77 -4.82 -1.72 -13.23
N CYS A 78 -5.68 -0.86 -12.68
CA CYS A 78 -5.32 0.02 -11.56
C CYS A 78 -5.11 -0.79 -10.27
N GLU A 79 -6.07 -1.65 -9.94
CA GLU A 79 -6.04 -2.45 -8.71
C GLU A 79 -4.83 -3.38 -8.70
N ARG A 80 -4.61 -4.13 -9.77
CA ARG A 80 -3.45 -5.03 -9.89
C ARG A 80 -2.11 -4.30 -9.84
N ARG A 81 -2.08 -3.00 -10.14
CA ARG A 81 -0.84 -2.21 -10.13
C ARG A 81 -0.57 -1.50 -8.81
N CYS A 82 -1.62 -1.20 -8.06
CA CYS A 82 -1.59 -0.28 -6.92
C CYS A 82 -2.13 -0.87 -5.61
N MET A 83 -2.98 -1.90 -5.70
CA MET A 83 -3.47 -2.73 -4.61
C MET A 83 -2.71 -4.06 -4.58
N ASP A 84 -1.41 -3.99 -4.40
CA ASP A 84 -0.70 -5.15 -3.87
C ASP A 84 -0.97 -5.17 -2.37
N ALA A 85 -2.13 -5.71 -1.97
CA ALA A 85 -2.30 -6.14 -0.60
C ALA A 85 -1.19 -7.15 -0.33
N ASP A 86 -0.37 -6.89 0.68
CA ASP A 86 0.80 -7.66 1.04
C ASP A 86 0.58 -9.17 0.83
N LYS A 87 1.04 -9.71 -0.31
CA LYS A 87 1.71 -11.00 -0.23
C LYS A 87 3.00 -10.69 0.47
N ASP A 88 2.95 -10.72 1.80
CA ASP A 88 4.15 -10.74 2.61
C ASP A 88 4.92 -12.01 2.23
N ASN A 89 5.74 -11.87 1.20
CA ASN A 89 6.94 -12.66 1.00
C ASN A 89 8.15 -11.72 1.06
N SER A 90 7.97 -10.53 1.65
CA SER A 90 9.04 -9.55 1.87
C SER A 90 9.75 -9.81 3.20
N GLN A 91 9.15 -10.57 4.12
CA GLN A 91 9.87 -11.15 5.26
C GLN A 91 10.59 -12.48 4.92
N GLU A 92 10.17 -13.20 3.88
CA GLU A 92 10.83 -14.48 3.56
C GLU A 92 12.15 -14.31 2.79
N LEU A 93 12.33 -13.24 2.01
CA LEU A 93 13.61 -12.96 1.33
C LEU A 93 14.71 -12.49 2.29
N THR A 94 14.35 -11.84 3.40
CA THR A 94 15.27 -11.44 4.47
C THR A 94 15.61 -12.61 5.40
N LEU A 95 14.63 -13.46 5.74
CA LEU A 95 14.87 -14.66 6.54
C LEU A 95 15.65 -15.74 5.77
N ARG A 96 15.37 -15.96 4.47
CA ARG A 96 16.17 -16.85 3.61
C ARG A 96 17.63 -16.39 3.51
N ARG A 97 17.88 -15.08 3.42
CA ARG A 97 19.24 -14.52 3.46
C ARG A 97 19.93 -14.70 4.82
N HIS A 98 19.20 -14.55 5.92
CA HIS A 98 19.74 -14.78 7.27
C HIS A 98 20.10 -16.26 7.50
N ARG A 99 19.25 -17.21 7.10
CA ARG A 99 19.55 -18.65 7.18
C ARG A 99 20.76 -19.04 6.34
N ASN A 100 20.83 -18.60 5.09
CA ASN A 100 21.98 -18.86 4.22
C ASN A 100 23.27 -18.17 4.72
N LYS A 101 23.15 -17.13 5.56
CA LYS A 101 24.29 -16.47 6.21
C LYS A 101 24.78 -17.24 7.45
N ILE A 102 23.89 -17.94 8.15
CA ILE A 102 24.25 -18.80 9.29
C ILE A 102 24.91 -20.09 8.78
N GLU A 103 24.38 -20.71 7.73
CA GLU A 103 24.91 -21.98 7.21
C GLU A 103 26.25 -21.83 6.46
N ASN A 104 26.58 -20.63 5.96
CA ASN A 104 27.77 -20.39 5.15
C ASN A 104 28.85 -19.56 5.88
N SER A 105 28.70 -19.35 7.20
CA SER A 105 29.71 -18.74 8.06
C SER A 105 30.41 -19.83 8.87
N SER A 106 31.19 -20.65 8.19
CA SER A 106 32.11 -21.61 8.78
C SER A 106 33.27 -20.91 9.52
N ARG A 107 33.00 -20.31 10.69
CA ARG A 107 34.05 -19.94 11.67
C ARG A 107 33.49 -19.57 13.04
N PHE A 108 33.28 -20.57 13.90
CA PHE A 108 34.01 -20.77 15.16
C PHE A 108 33.19 -21.70 16.08
N GLU A 109 33.62 -22.95 16.22
CA GLU A 109 33.27 -23.80 17.38
C GLU A 109 34.17 -23.42 18.56
N SER A 110 33.58 -23.28 19.75
CA SER A 110 34.04 -23.84 21.04
C SER A 110 33.34 -23.10 22.20
N VAL A 111 32.35 -23.72 22.84
CA VAL A 111 32.44 -24.56 24.07
C VAL A 111 32.60 -23.72 25.33
N PHE A 112 31.57 -23.72 26.19
CA PHE A 112 31.74 -23.99 27.63
C PHE A 112 30.45 -24.61 28.19
N ASP A 113 30.63 -25.80 28.72
CA ASP A 113 29.70 -26.60 29.52
C ASP A 113 29.03 -25.85 30.67
N VAL A 114 27.78 -26.22 30.97
CA VAL A 114 27.35 -26.35 32.37
C VAL A 114 26.60 -27.68 32.50
N HIS A 115 27.29 -28.65 33.09
CA HIS A 115 26.67 -29.80 33.76
C HIS A 115 25.98 -29.34 35.06
N ASP A 116 24.85 -29.99 35.33
CA ASP A 116 24.33 -30.41 36.65
C ASP A 116 23.64 -29.37 37.57
N LYS A 117 22.31 -29.46 37.70
CA LYS A 117 21.62 -30.16 38.80
C LYS A 117 20.13 -30.33 38.55
#